data_AF-A0A836QHQ4-F1
#
_entry.id   AF-A0A836QHQ4-F1
#
_cell.length_a   1.000
_cell.length_b   1.000
_cell.length_c   1.000
_cell.angle_alpha   90.00
_cell.angle_beta   90.00
_cell.angle_gamma   90.00
#
_symmetry.space_group_name_H-M   'P 1'
#
loop_
_entity.id
_entity.type
_entity.pdbx_description
1 polymer ?
#
loop_
_entity_poly.entity_id
_entity_poly.type
_entity_poly.pdbx_seq_one_letter_code
_entity_poly.pdbx_strand_id
1 'polypeptide(L)'
;GLEPVRAVHAPDLADVGREINANVGNFLQNPARDALGVIDDDTYFELLDFHHDRLAEVAEYLCGSRAWDVLFVESHASDYASHFFLSQADEVSGAEIETIERCRDGLARTFASIDRMIGRLVSLQDDDTVFLAVSDHGGTPNQHRAVNVANVLEESGFLVYSESEGRKIDWSRTLAADVGLVHIFINLKGREPGGIVEADDYHQTQLDIIAALNGYVDERTGLCPFALALTREDAEMVNLWGDLAGDVVYALRPEFDGAHGKQLPTARLGIGGQHCTFIMAGAGVKEGVALQRQVRAVDVAPTLCYLLGVRMPAQVEGGVVYEALEDTDWHLQ
;
A
#
# COMPACT_ATOMS: atom_id res chain seq x y z
N GLY A 1 37.71 -5.36 -17.93
CA GLY A 1 37.55 -3.93 -17.63
C GLY A 1 36.17 -3.55 -18.08
N LEU A 2 35.23 -3.42 -17.14
CA LEU A 2 33.86 -3.03 -17.44
C LEU A 2 33.88 -1.53 -17.75
N GLU A 3 33.50 -1.14 -18.96
CA GLU A 3 33.28 0.26 -19.28
C GLU A 3 32.17 0.81 -18.37
N PRO A 4 32.31 2.02 -17.82
CA PRO A 4 31.23 2.65 -17.08
C PRO A 4 30.06 2.86 -18.03
N VAL A 5 28.88 2.36 -17.65
CA VAL A 5 27.60 2.69 -18.28
C VAL A 5 27.56 4.20 -18.47
N ARG A 6 27.58 4.66 -19.72
CA ARG A 6 27.44 6.08 -20.03
C ARG A 6 26.11 6.53 -19.45
N ALA A 7 26.15 7.48 -18.52
CA ALA A 7 24.95 8.21 -18.12
C ALA A 7 24.39 8.89 -19.37
N VAL A 8 23.40 8.26 -19.99
CA VAL A 8 22.55 8.90 -20.98
C VAL A 8 21.87 10.04 -20.22
N HIS A 9 22.02 11.28 -20.70
CA HIS A 9 21.24 12.40 -20.17
C HIS A 9 19.78 11.96 -20.14
N ALA A 10 19.21 11.82 -18.95
CA ALA A 10 17.78 11.60 -18.82
C ALA A 10 17.10 12.76 -19.57
N PRO A 11 16.18 12.47 -20.50
CA PRO A 11 15.45 13.54 -21.17
C PRO A 11 14.79 14.42 -20.11
N ASP A 12 14.70 15.72 -20.36
CA ASP A 12 13.94 16.61 -19.49
C ASP A 12 12.53 16.02 -19.37
N LEU A 13 12.09 15.71 -18.14
CA LEU A 13 10.78 15.11 -17.89
C LEU A 13 9.65 15.97 -18.47
N ALA A 14 9.86 17.29 -18.56
CA ALA A 14 8.93 18.20 -19.20
C ALA A 14 8.85 17.99 -20.73
N ASP A 15 9.91 17.53 -21.37
CA ASP A 15 9.92 17.20 -22.80
C ASP A 15 9.18 15.88 -23.08
N VAL A 16 9.38 14.86 -22.25
CA VAL A 16 8.68 13.57 -22.40
C VAL A 16 7.17 13.73 -22.21
N GLY A 17 6.74 14.51 -21.20
CA GLY A 17 5.32 14.77 -20.98
C GLY A 17 4.66 15.51 -22.17
N ARG A 18 5.35 16.48 -22.77
CA ARG A 18 4.88 17.18 -23.98
C ARG A 18 4.78 16.25 -25.18
N GLU A 19 5.76 15.38 -25.36
CA GLU A 19 5.80 14.39 -26.43
C GLU A 19 4.64 13.39 -26.32
N ILE A 20 4.43 12.82 -25.13
CA ILE A 20 3.31 11.91 -24.87
C ILE A 20 1.99 12.60 -25.19
N ASN A 21 1.80 13.85 -24.73
CA ASN A 21 0.58 14.58 -25.03
C ASN A 21 0.41 14.87 -26.54
N ALA A 22 1.48 15.09 -27.28
CA ALA A 22 1.41 15.36 -28.72
C ALA A 22 1.10 14.11 -29.56
N ASN A 23 1.56 12.93 -29.13
CA ASN A 23 1.47 11.70 -29.93
C ASN A 23 0.38 10.73 -29.45
N VAL A 24 0.11 10.71 -28.14
CA VAL A 24 -0.90 9.84 -27.51
C VAL A 24 -2.08 10.66 -27.00
N GLY A 25 -1.81 11.82 -26.39
CA GLY A 25 -2.80 12.74 -25.82
C GLY A 25 -2.80 12.78 -24.30
N ASN A 26 -3.73 13.56 -23.73
CA ASN A 26 -3.85 13.75 -22.28
C ASN A 26 -4.20 12.44 -21.55
N PHE A 27 -3.88 12.40 -20.25
CA PHE A 27 -4.32 11.36 -19.32
C PHE A 27 -5.14 11.97 -18.19
N LEU A 28 -6.04 11.19 -17.61
CA LEU A 28 -6.76 11.57 -16.40
C LEU A 28 -5.82 11.38 -15.21
N GLN A 29 -5.65 12.41 -14.38
CA GLN A 29 -4.87 12.30 -13.14
C GLN A 29 -5.47 11.24 -12.20
N ASN A 30 -6.80 11.10 -12.20
CA ASN A 30 -7.50 9.95 -11.61
C ASN A 30 -8.80 9.71 -12.41
N PRO A 31 -9.35 8.48 -12.43
CA PRO A 31 -10.61 8.16 -13.11
C PRO A 31 -11.82 8.60 -12.28
N ALA A 32 -11.86 9.89 -11.89
CA ALA A 32 -12.93 10.48 -11.06
C ALA A 32 -13.21 9.72 -9.75
N ARG A 33 -12.17 9.18 -9.11
CA ARG A 33 -12.26 8.45 -7.83
C ARG A 33 -13.06 9.23 -6.78
N ASP A 34 -12.81 10.52 -6.63
CA ASP A 34 -13.48 11.35 -5.61
C ASP A 34 -14.97 11.62 -5.94
N ALA A 35 -15.43 11.25 -7.13
CA ALA A 35 -16.83 11.31 -7.55
C ALA A 35 -17.55 9.95 -7.47
N LEU A 36 -16.87 8.87 -7.03
CA LEU A 36 -17.51 7.57 -6.79
C LEU A 36 -18.67 7.73 -5.80
N GLY A 37 -19.86 7.25 -6.18
CA GLY A 37 -21.10 7.43 -5.44
C GLY A 37 -21.81 8.77 -5.66
N VAL A 38 -21.21 9.69 -6.41
CA VAL A 38 -21.84 10.93 -6.92
C VAL A 38 -22.26 10.76 -8.38
N ILE A 39 -21.40 10.13 -9.19
CA ILE A 39 -21.73 9.69 -10.56
C ILE A 39 -22.22 8.24 -10.54
N ASP A 40 -22.93 7.83 -11.59
CA ASP A 40 -23.31 6.44 -11.78
C ASP A 40 -22.08 5.56 -12.09
N ASP A 41 -22.21 4.26 -11.79
CA ASP A 41 -21.10 3.32 -11.94
C ASP A 41 -20.65 3.19 -13.40
N ASP A 42 -21.58 3.26 -14.36
CA ASP A 42 -21.23 3.11 -15.78
C ASP A 42 -20.34 4.27 -16.25
N THR A 43 -20.68 5.51 -15.88
CA THR A 43 -19.82 6.67 -16.12
C THR A 43 -18.44 6.51 -15.46
N TYR A 44 -18.36 5.98 -14.22
CA TYR A 44 -17.07 5.70 -13.59
C TYR A 44 -16.25 4.69 -14.39
N PHE A 45 -16.86 3.58 -14.84
CA PHE A 45 -16.16 2.55 -15.58
C PHE A 45 -15.74 2.99 -16.99
N GLU A 46 -16.51 3.87 -17.65
CA GLU A 46 -16.06 4.52 -18.90
C GLU A 46 -14.78 5.33 -18.68
N LEU A 47 -14.69 6.08 -17.57
CA LEU A 47 -13.49 6.84 -17.22
C LEU A 47 -12.32 5.94 -16.80
N LEU A 48 -12.60 4.85 -16.10
CA LEU A 48 -11.59 3.87 -15.71
C LEU A 48 -11.00 3.16 -16.94
N ASP A 49 -11.85 2.72 -17.86
CA ASP A 49 -11.42 2.11 -19.12
C ASP A 49 -10.60 3.09 -19.96
N PHE A 50 -11.06 4.33 -20.10
CA PHE A 50 -10.28 5.37 -20.76
C PHE A 50 -8.90 5.58 -20.09
N HIS A 51 -8.86 5.57 -18.75
CA HIS A 51 -7.60 5.75 -18.01
C HIS A 51 -6.63 4.60 -18.25
N HIS A 52 -7.09 3.34 -18.14
CA HIS A 52 -6.25 2.17 -18.39
C HIS A 52 -5.82 2.05 -19.86
N ASP A 53 -6.72 2.36 -20.81
CA ASP A 53 -6.36 2.41 -22.21
C ASP A 53 -5.28 3.44 -22.47
N ARG A 54 -5.37 4.62 -21.82
CA ARG A 54 -4.35 5.66 -21.92
C ARG A 54 -3.00 5.22 -21.36
N LEU A 55 -2.98 4.53 -20.21
CA LEU A 55 -1.73 3.99 -19.65
C LEU A 55 -1.07 2.99 -20.62
N ALA A 56 -1.85 2.09 -21.21
CA ALA A 56 -1.35 1.12 -22.19
C ALA A 56 -0.88 1.80 -23.48
N GLU A 57 -1.60 2.79 -24.01
CA GLU A 57 -1.19 3.57 -25.20
C GLU A 57 0.13 4.30 -24.97
N VAL A 58 0.35 4.85 -23.77
CA VAL A 58 1.62 5.50 -23.41
C VAL A 58 2.76 4.49 -23.38
N ALA A 59 2.55 3.32 -22.77
CA ALA A 59 3.55 2.25 -22.74
C ALA A 59 3.89 1.76 -24.16
N GLU A 60 2.88 1.48 -24.99
CA GLU A 60 3.04 1.09 -26.40
C GLU A 60 3.85 2.13 -27.19
N TYR A 61 3.53 3.42 -27.03
CA TYR A 61 4.25 4.50 -27.69
C TYR A 61 5.72 4.58 -27.26
N LEU A 62 5.98 4.55 -25.96
CA LEU A 62 7.34 4.68 -25.42
C LEU A 62 8.21 3.47 -25.80
N CYS A 63 7.68 2.24 -25.69
CA CYS A 63 8.40 1.03 -26.07
C CYS A 63 8.57 0.90 -27.60
N GLY A 64 7.64 1.42 -28.39
CA GLY A 64 7.73 1.40 -29.86
C GLY A 64 8.63 2.49 -30.45
N SER A 65 8.87 3.59 -29.73
CA SER A 65 9.66 4.73 -30.22
C SER A 65 11.09 4.77 -29.68
N ARG A 66 11.44 3.90 -28.72
CA ARG A 66 12.71 3.95 -27.99
C ARG A 66 13.19 2.56 -27.61
N ALA A 67 14.50 2.42 -27.44
CA ALA A 67 15.05 1.28 -26.72
C ALA A 67 14.70 1.43 -25.23
N TRP A 68 14.42 0.31 -24.58
CA TRP A 68 14.07 0.26 -23.16
C TRP A 68 14.68 -0.98 -22.51
N ASP A 69 15.14 -0.83 -21.27
CA ASP A 69 15.59 -1.94 -20.43
C ASP A 69 14.52 -2.31 -19.39
N VAL A 70 13.71 -1.33 -18.98
CA VAL A 70 12.64 -1.50 -17.98
C VAL A 70 11.47 -0.58 -18.28
N LEU A 71 10.27 -1.13 -18.19
CA LEU A 71 9.00 -0.39 -18.18
C LEU A 71 8.30 -0.61 -16.83
N PHE A 72 7.92 0.48 -16.17
CA PHE A 72 7.01 0.44 -15.01
C PHE A 72 5.69 1.11 -15.38
N VAL A 73 4.59 0.39 -15.17
CA VAL A 73 3.24 0.93 -15.26
C VAL A 73 2.55 0.65 -13.93
N GLU A 74 1.97 1.68 -13.34
CA GLU A 74 1.20 1.59 -12.10
C GLU A 74 -0.25 1.96 -12.40
N SER A 75 -1.18 1.21 -11.83
CA SER A 75 -2.59 1.57 -11.76
C SER A 75 -3.05 1.49 -10.32
N HIS A 76 -3.63 2.59 -9.86
CA HIS A 76 -4.22 2.72 -8.54
C HIS A 76 -5.66 2.18 -8.46
N ALA A 77 -6.19 1.61 -9.55
CA ALA A 77 -7.60 1.24 -9.67
C ALA A 77 -8.06 0.21 -8.63
N SER A 78 -7.20 -0.75 -8.26
CA SER A 78 -7.51 -1.75 -7.25
C SER A 78 -7.69 -1.15 -5.86
N ASP A 79 -6.98 -0.07 -5.54
CA ASP A 79 -7.15 0.68 -4.28
C ASP A 79 -8.50 1.41 -4.26
N TYR A 80 -8.86 2.08 -5.35
CA TYR A 80 -10.16 2.75 -5.49
C TYR A 80 -11.32 1.76 -5.30
N ALA A 81 -11.20 0.59 -5.95
CA ALA A 81 -12.18 -0.46 -5.79
C ALA A 81 -12.17 -1.08 -4.39
N SER A 82 -11.03 -1.13 -3.72
CA SER A 82 -10.94 -1.59 -2.32
C SER A 82 -11.71 -0.67 -1.39
N HIS A 83 -11.51 0.65 -1.51
CA HIS A 83 -12.23 1.62 -0.69
C HIS A 83 -13.73 1.68 -1.00
N PHE A 84 -14.12 1.65 -2.27
CA PHE A 84 -15.52 1.88 -2.65
C PHE A 84 -16.35 0.60 -2.73
N PHE A 85 -15.88 -0.41 -3.46
CA PHE A 85 -16.64 -1.63 -3.72
C PHE A 85 -16.33 -2.75 -2.70
N LEU A 86 -15.05 -3.06 -2.45
CA LEU A 86 -14.67 -4.18 -1.58
C LEU A 86 -15.24 -4.05 -0.17
N SER A 87 -15.29 -2.81 0.34
CA SER A 87 -15.82 -2.49 1.67
C SER A 87 -17.19 -3.13 1.96
N GLN A 88 -18.03 -3.32 0.92
CA GLN A 88 -19.39 -3.85 1.03
C GLN A 88 -19.65 -5.07 0.11
N ALA A 89 -18.62 -5.67 -0.48
CA ALA A 89 -18.76 -6.78 -1.44
C ALA A 89 -18.95 -8.17 -0.77
N ASP A 90 -19.04 -8.22 0.55
CA ASP A 90 -19.12 -9.43 1.35
C ASP A 90 -20.20 -9.31 2.42
N GLU A 91 -20.84 -10.44 2.75
CA GLU A 91 -21.86 -10.55 3.80
C GLU A 91 -21.34 -10.13 5.17
N VAL A 92 -20.03 -10.27 5.43
CA VAL A 92 -19.41 -9.79 6.69
C VAL A 92 -19.61 -8.29 6.90
N SER A 93 -19.89 -7.52 5.84
CA SER A 93 -20.17 -6.08 5.95
C SER A 93 -21.53 -5.75 6.53
N GLY A 94 -22.47 -6.70 6.53
CA GLY A 94 -23.85 -6.46 6.92
C GLY A 94 -24.62 -5.55 5.95
N ALA A 95 -24.09 -5.31 4.74
CA ALA A 95 -24.80 -4.59 3.68
C ALA A 95 -25.99 -5.40 3.13
N GLU A 96 -26.97 -4.72 2.56
CA GLU A 96 -28.10 -5.36 1.87
C GLU A 96 -27.63 -6.14 0.63
N ILE A 97 -28.34 -7.21 0.27
CA ILE A 97 -27.94 -8.11 -0.82
C ILE A 97 -27.71 -7.39 -2.15
N GLU A 98 -28.55 -6.41 -2.49
CA GLU A 98 -28.42 -5.60 -3.71
C GLU A 98 -27.12 -4.77 -3.71
N THR A 99 -26.71 -4.28 -2.53
CA THR A 99 -25.44 -3.54 -2.39
C THR A 99 -24.25 -4.47 -2.53
N ILE A 100 -24.32 -5.66 -1.93
CA ILE A 100 -23.28 -6.70 -2.06
C ILE A 100 -23.11 -7.09 -3.53
N GLU A 101 -24.21 -7.34 -4.24
CA GLU A 101 -24.18 -7.71 -5.66
C GLU A 101 -23.60 -6.59 -6.54
N ARG A 102 -24.04 -5.33 -6.35
CA ARG A 102 -23.46 -4.17 -7.03
C ARG A 102 -21.96 -4.03 -6.77
N CYS A 103 -21.53 -4.20 -5.53
CA CYS A 103 -20.12 -4.09 -5.16
C CYS A 103 -19.27 -5.21 -5.75
N ARG A 104 -19.80 -6.44 -5.82
CA ARG A 104 -19.13 -7.56 -6.50
C ARG A 104 -19.00 -7.31 -8.00
N ASP A 105 -20.02 -6.76 -8.65
CA ASP A 105 -19.95 -6.33 -10.05
C ASP A 105 -18.89 -5.25 -10.23
N GLY A 106 -18.85 -4.24 -9.36
CA GLY A 106 -17.86 -3.18 -9.40
C GLY A 106 -16.41 -3.68 -9.25
N LEU A 107 -16.18 -4.66 -8.37
CA LEU A 107 -14.89 -5.35 -8.26
C LEU A 107 -14.55 -6.09 -9.57
N ALA A 108 -15.48 -6.88 -10.09
CA ALA A 108 -15.27 -7.64 -11.31
C ALA A 108 -14.95 -6.74 -12.51
N ARG A 109 -15.69 -5.64 -12.68
CA ARG A 109 -15.46 -4.64 -13.75
C ARG A 109 -14.12 -3.94 -13.59
N THR A 110 -13.72 -3.60 -12.36
CA THR A 110 -12.41 -3.00 -12.09
C THR A 110 -11.29 -3.95 -12.53
N PHE A 111 -11.31 -5.20 -12.05
CA PHE A 111 -10.28 -6.18 -12.40
C PHE A 111 -10.32 -6.57 -13.87
N ALA A 112 -11.49 -6.60 -14.52
CA ALA A 112 -11.57 -6.81 -15.97
C ALA A 112 -10.92 -5.67 -16.78
N SER A 113 -11.01 -4.43 -16.28
CA SER A 113 -10.33 -3.27 -16.89
C SER A 113 -8.80 -3.37 -16.72
N ILE A 114 -8.34 -3.71 -15.51
CA ILE A 114 -6.92 -3.96 -15.22
C ILE A 114 -6.39 -5.12 -16.09
N ASP A 115 -7.14 -6.21 -16.22
CA ASP A 115 -6.77 -7.39 -17.03
C ASP A 115 -6.57 -7.03 -18.51
N ARG A 116 -7.48 -6.23 -19.10
CA ARG A 116 -7.31 -5.71 -20.47
C ARG A 116 -6.04 -4.88 -20.62
N MET A 117 -5.74 -4.00 -19.66
CA MET A 117 -4.51 -3.21 -19.65
C MET A 117 -3.28 -4.11 -19.60
N ILE A 118 -3.25 -5.07 -18.67
CA ILE A 118 -2.17 -6.06 -18.54
C ILE A 118 -2.00 -6.83 -19.85
N GLY A 119 -3.07 -7.28 -20.49
CA GLY A 119 -3.01 -7.99 -21.77
C GLY A 119 -2.33 -7.18 -22.88
N ARG A 120 -2.58 -5.86 -22.93
CA ARG A 120 -1.90 -4.95 -23.86
C ARG A 120 -0.41 -4.82 -23.53
N LEU A 121 -0.07 -4.66 -22.25
CA LEU A 121 1.33 -4.54 -21.81
C LEU A 121 2.13 -5.83 -22.04
N VAL A 122 1.55 -6.99 -21.73
CA VAL A 122 2.15 -8.31 -22.00
C VAL A 122 2.41 -8.51 -23.49
N SER A 123 1.60 -7.91 -24.37
CA SER A 123 1.80 -7.99 -25.82
C SER A 123 3.02 -7.19 -26.32
N LEU A 124 3.66 -6.38 -25.46
CA LEU A 124 4.91 -5.68 -25.77
C LEU A 124 6.16 -6.55 -25.59
N GLN A 125 6.02 -7.72 -24.96
CA GLN A 125 7.15 -8.60 -24.65
C GLN A 125 7.72 -9.26 -25.90
N ASP A 126 9.03 -9.47 -25.90
CA ASP A 126 9.75 -10.34 -26.84
C ASP A 126 10.29 -11.60 -26.14
N ASP A 127 11.09 -12.39 -26.86
CA ASP A 127 11.67 -13.65 -26.35
C ASP A 127 12.67 -13.44 -25.18
N ASP A 128 13.12 -12.20 -24.95
CA ASP A 128 14.09 -11.83 -23.92
C ASP A 128 13.46 -11.01 -22.77
N THR A 129 12.13 -10.80 -22.79
CA THR A 129 11.42 -9.98 -21.82
C THR A 129 10.87 -10.81 -20.65
N VAL A 130 11.02 -10.29 -19.43
CA VAL A 130 10.34 -10.80 -18.23
C VAL A 130 9.25 -9.83 -17.80
N PHE A 131 8.03 -10.34 -17.61
CA PHE A 131 6.89 -9.60 -17.10
C PHE A 131 6.69 -9.85 -15.61
N LEU A 132 6.49 -8.78 -14.84
CA LEU A 132 6.17 -8.83 -13.41
C LEU A 132 4.88 -8.06 -13.12
N ALA A 133 3.92 -8.70 -12.46
CA ALA A 133 2.78 -8.03 -11.84
C ALA A 133 2.87 -8.14 -10.32
N VAL A 134 2.91 -6.99 -9.66
CA VAL A 134 3.05 -6.87 -8.20
C VAL A 134 2.03 -5.91 -7.64
N SER A 135 1.62 -6.12 -6.38
CA SER A 135 0.88 -5.12 -5.61
C SER A 135 1.65 -4.69 -4.37
N ASP A 136 1.39 -3.49 -3.89
CA ASP A 136 1.96 -2.91 -2.68
C ASP A 136 1.22 -3.35 -1.42
N HIS A 137 -0.09 -3.57 -1.52
CA HIS A 137 -0.92 -4.17 -0.49
C HIS A 137 -2.09 -4.96 -1.09
N GLY A 138 -2.89 -5.56 -0.20
CA GLY A 138 -4.22 -6.09 -0.51
C GLY A 138 -5.31 -5.22 0.09
N GLY A 139 -6.48 -5.79 0.38
CA GLY A 139 -7.58 -5.07 0.98
C GLY A 139 -8.59 -6.02 1.61
N THR A 140 -9.36 -5.52 2.58
CA THR A 140 -10.45 -6.26 3.20
C THR A 140 -11.79 -5.54 3.04
N PRO A 141 -12.92 -6.26 3.05
CA PRO A 141 -14.22 -5.66 3.32
C PRO A 141 -14.24 -5.01 4.71
N ASN A 142 -15.25 -4.20 4.98
CA ASN A 142 -15.47 -3.57 6.28
C ASN A 142 -16.55 -4.33 7.03
N GLN A 143 -16.42 -4.47 8.35
CA GLN A 143 -17.46 -5.09 9.19
C GLN A 143 -17.96 -4.14 10.28
N HIS A 144 -17.03 -3.41 10.91
CA HIS A 144 -17.35 -2.40 11.90
C HIS A 144 -16.84 -1.03 11.46
N ARG A 145 -17.31 0.02 12.14
CA ARG A 145 -16.80 1.36 11.88
C ARG A 145 -15.34 1.42 12.30
N ALA A 146 -14.52 2.10 11.49
CA ALA A 146 -13.13 2.33 11.83
C ALA A 146 -12.98 3.02 13.20
N VAL A 147 -12.07 2.48 14.01
CA VAL A 147 -11.79 3.02 15.34
C VAL A 147 -10.97 4.31 15.20
N ASN A 148 -11.38 5.33 15.96
CA ASN A 148 -10.63 6.58 16.06
C ASN A 148 -9.66 6.51 17.23
N VAL A 149 -8.38 6.32 16.96
CA VAL A 149 -7.35 6.14 18.00
C VAL A 149 -7.16 7.41 18.83
N ALA A 150 -7.34 8.60 18.26
CA ALA A 150 -7.35 9.84 19.02
C ALA A 150 -8.40 9.84 20.15
N ASN A 151 -9.58 9.23 19.91
CA ASN A 151 -10.61 9.11 20.95
C ASN A 151 -10.17 8.13 22.05
N VAL A 152 -9.55 7.01 21.69
CA VAL A 152 -9.02 6.02 22.67
C VAL A 152 -7.98 6.69 23.57
N LEU A 153 -7.09 7.49 22.99
CA LEU A 153 -6.08 8.25 23.74
C LEU A 153 -6.69 9.35 24.61
N GLU A 154 -7.76 10.01 24.15
CA GLU A 154 -8.49 11.02 24.93
C GLU A 154 -9.18 10.40 26.15
N GLU A 155 -9.93 9.31 25.94
CA GLU A 155 -10.65 8.59 27.00
C GLU A 155 -9.69 7.99 28.04
N SER A 156 -8.50 7.60 27.61
CA SER A 156 -7.45 7.05 28.47
C SER A 156 -6.57 8.14 29.12
N GLY A 157 -6.80 9.41 28.80
CA GLY A 157 -6.10 10.56 29.40
C GLY A 157 -4.71 10.86 28.84
N PHE A 158 -4.29 10.23 27.74
CA PHE A 158 -3.01 10.53 27.07
C PHE A 158 -3.09 11.74 26.15
N LEU A 159 -4.24 11.96 25.53
CA LEU A 159 -4.49 13.07 24.62
C LEU A 159 -5.51 14.03 25.24
N VAL A 160 -5.22 15.32 25.20
CA VAL A 160 -6.11 16.34 25.79
C VAL A 160 -6.44 17.38 24.74
N TYR A 161 -7.73 17.63 24.54
CA TYR A 161 -8.21 18.73 23.70
C TYR A 161 -8.60 19.94 24.56
N SER A 162 -8.31 21.15 24.07
CA SER A 162 -8.81 22.40 24.62
C SER A 162 -10.27 22.61 24.22
N GLU A 163 -11.16 22.67 25.21
CA GLU A 163 -12.57 22.99 24.99
C GLU A 163 -12.77 24.45 24.54
N SER A 164 -11.92 25.35 25.04
CA SER A 164 -11.99 26.79 24.72
C SER A 164 -11.54 27.14 23.30
N GLU A 165 -10.75 26.27 22.66
CA GLU A 165 -10.20 26.50 21.32
C GLU A 165 -10.78 25.57 20.23
N GLY A 166 -11.96 25.00 20.46
CA GLY A 166 -12.66 24.20 19.46
C GLY A 166 -12.01 22.83 19.21
N ARG A 167 -11.62 22.14 20.29
CA ARG A 167 -10.97 20.82 20.26
C ARG A 167 -9.64 20.81 19.50
N LYS A 168 -8.81 21.83 19.71
CA LYS A 168 -7.37 21.77 19.39
C LYS A 168 -6.62 21.01 20.47
N ILE A 169 -5.57 20.27 20.10
CA ILE A 169 -4.74 19.55 21.07
C ILE A 169 -4.08 20.56 22.03
N ASP A 170 -4.26 20.33 23.33
CA ASP A 170 -3.56 21.04 24.40
C ASP A 170 -2.24 20.31 24.70
N TRP A 171 -1.18 20.74 24.03
CA TRP A 171 0.16 20.16 24.17
C TRP A 171 0.78 20.34 25.56
N SER A 172 0.26 21.25 26.39
CA SER A 172 0.75 21.42 27.77
C SER A 172 0.27 20.31 28.71
N ARG A 173 -0.72 19.52 28.28
CA ARG A 173 -1.35 18.44 29.05
C ARG A 173 -1.37 17.10 28.32
N THR A 174 -1.15 17.09 27.01
CA THR A 174 -1.07 15.87 26.19
C THR A 174 0.26 15.16 26.41
N LEU A 175 0.17 13.88 26.81
CA LEU A 175 1.31 12.97 26.98
C LEU A 175 1.70 12.30 25.67
N ALA A 176 0.74 11.96 24.82
CA ALA A 176 0.97 11.33 23.53
C ALA A 176 -0.15 11.62 22.53
N ALA A 177 0.17 11.56 21.25
CA ALA A 177 -0.79 11.74 20.16
C ALA A 177 -0.55 10.73 19.03
N ASP A 178 -1.63 10.30 18.37
CA ASP A 178 -1.55 9.54 17.14
C ASP A 178 -1.20 10.45 15.96
N VAL A 179 -0.24 10.03 15.14
CA VAL A 179 0.21 10.78 13.96
C VAL A 179 0.41 9.82 12.80
N GLY A 180 -0.13 10.16 11.64
CA GLY A 180 -0.07 9.30 10.46
C GLY A 180 -1.07 8.14 10.56
N LEU A 181 -0.59 6.92 10.34
CA LEU A 181 -1.43 5.72 10.35
C LEU A 181 -1.34 5.00 11.71
N VAL A 182 -0.27 4.25 11.94
CA VAL A 182 -0.14 3.27 13.03
C VAL A 182 0.78 3.72 14.17
N HIS A 183 1.10 5.01 14.22
CA HIS A 183 2.14 5.55 15.11
C HIS A 183 1.52 6.45 16.18
N ILE A 184 1.96 6.24 17.42
CA ILE A 184 1.70 7.13 18.55
C ILE A 184 3.03 7.68 19.02
N PHE A 185 3.12 9.01 19.11
CA PHE A 185 4.30 9.73 19.55
C PHE A 185 4.05 10.32 20.94
N ILE A 186 5.00 10.09 21.84
CA ILE A 186 5.07 10.63 23.19
C ILE A 186 5.64 12.05 23.12
N ASN A 187 4.99 12.97 23.82
CA ASN A 187 5.37 14.38 23.98
C ASN A 187 6.58 14.50 24.93
N LEU A 188 7.70 13.92 24.50
CA LEU A 188 8.92 13.72 25.27
C LEU A 188 9.70 15.03 25.39
N LYS A 189 10.06 15.38 26.62
CA LYS A 189 10.83 16.58 26.93
C LYS A 189 12.20 16.55 26.27
N GLY A 190 12.56 17.64 25.59
CA GLY A 190 13.82 17.77 24.87
C GLY A 190 13.83 17.15 23.47
N ARG A 191 12.79 16.38 23.09
CA ARG A 191 12.56 15.92 21.72
C ARG A 191 11.46 16.74 21.05
N GLU A 192 10.31 16.85 21.70
CA GLU A 192 9.17 17.61 21.16
C GLU A 192 9.15 19.06 21.64
N PRO A 193 8.65 20.00 20.81
CA PRO A 193 8.44 21.38 21.21
C PRO A 193 7.49 21.48 22.41
N GLY A 194 8.03 21.80 23.59
CA GLY A 194 7.23 21.90 24.82
C GLY A 194 6.90 20.56 25.48
N GLY A 195 7.65 19.49 25.18
CA GLY A 195 7.44 18.16 25.76
C GLY A 195 7.40 18.15 27.29
N ILE A 196 6.46 17.36 27.82
CA ILE A 196 6.12 17.30 29.25
C ILE A 196 6.43 15.94 29.90
N VAL A 197 6.66 14.89 29.10
CA VAL A 197 7.06 13.57 29.62
C VAL A 197 8.56 13.58 29.88
N GLU A 198 9.00 13.25 31.10
CA GLU A 198 10.41 13.16 31.44
C GLU A 198 11.03 11.88 30.86
N ALA A 199 12.35 11.89 30.61
CA ALA A 199 13.04 10.75 30.02
C ALA A 199 12.94 9.47 30.88
N ASP A 200 12.91 9.60 32.20
CA ASP A 200 12.78 8.47 33.13
C ASP A 200 11.37 7.83 33.09
N ASP A 201 10.36 8.58 32.64
CA ASP A 201 8.98 8.11 32.54
C ASP A 201 8.63 7.57 31.14
N TYR A 202 9.53 7.74 30.16
CA TYR A 202 9.26 7.42 28.75
C TYR A 202 8.84 5.96 28.55
N HIS A 203 9.61 5.01 29.10
CA HIS A 203 9.31 3.59 28.91
C HIS A 203 8.00 3.19 29.59
N GLN A 204 7.75 3.68 30.80
CA GLN A 204 6.48 3.43 31.49
C GLN A 204 5.31 4.01 30.71
N THR A 205 5.47 5.20 30.12
CA THR A 205 4.45 5.82 29.27
C THR A 205 4.14 4.96 28.04
N GLN A 206 5.14 4.34 27.40
CA GLN A 206 4.90 3.39 26.30
C GLN A 206 4.03 2.21 26.77
N LEU A 207 4.37 1.61 27.92
CA LEU A 207 3.65 0.47 28.48
C LEU A 207 2.21 0.83 28.87
N ASP A 208 2.00 2.02 29.43
CA ASP A 208 0.67 2.50 29.83
C ASP A 208 -0.22 2.75 28.62
N ILE A 209 0.34 3.32 27.54
CA ILE A 209 -0.37 3.46 26.25
C ILE A 209 -0.74 2.07 25.70
N ILE A 210 0.21 1.14 25.64
CA ILE A 210 -0.02 -0.24 25.17
C ILE A 210 -1.13 -0.91 26.00
N ALA A 211 -1.11 -0.74 27.33
CA ALA A 211 -2.14 -1.28 28.22
C ALA A 211 -3.52 -0.67 27.94
N ALA A 212 -3.59 0.64 27.67
CA ALA A 212 -4.84 1.30 27.31
C ALA A 212 -5.39 0.83 25.97
N LEU A 213 -4.55 0.66 24.94
CA LEU A 213 -4.97 0.12 23.65
C LEU A 213 -5.50 -1.32 23.80
N ASN A 214 -4.78 -2.17 24.52
CA ASN A 214 -5.19 -3.56 24.75
C ASN A 214 -6.44 -3.68 25.64
N GLY A 215 -6.63 -2.75 26.57
CA GLY A 215 -7.77 -2.69 27.48
C GLY A 215 -9.01 -2.01 26.89
N TYR A 216 -8.88 -1.30 25.76
CA TYR A 216 -9.99 -0.63 25.11
C TYR A 216 -10.98 -1.66 24.54
N VAL A 217 -12.27 -1.40 24.80
CA VAL A 217 -13.38 -2.20 24.27
C VAL A 217 -14.30 -1.27 23.52
N ASP A 218 -14.48 -1.51 22.23
CA ASP A 218 -15.44 -0.74 21.44
C ASP A 218 -16.86 -1.02 21.95
N GLU A 219 -17.53 0.01 22.46
CA GLU A 219 -18.84 -0.13 23.13
C GLU A 219 -19.93 -0.71 22.22
N ARG A 220 -19.80 -0.53 20.90
CA ARG A 220 -20.80 -0.97 19.92
C ARG A 220 -20.72 -2.46 19.66
N THR A 221 -19.52 -3.02 19.73
CA THR A 221 -19.24 -4.42 19.39
C THR A 221 -18.91 -5.28 20.61
N GLY A 222 -18.49 -4.66 21.72
CA GLY A 222 -17.99 -5.36 22.90
C GLY A 222 -16.63 -6.02 22.69
N LEU A 223 -15.88 -5.64 21.64
CA LEU A 223 -14.61 -6.25 21.26
C LEU A 223 -13.45 -5.25 21.37
N CYS A 224 -12.26 -5.75 21.67
CA CYS A 224 -11.03 -4.99 21.50
C CYS A 224 -10.65 -4.94 20.02
N PRO A 225 -10.45 -3.75 19.43
CA PRO A 225 -10.14 -3.60 18.02
C PRO A 225 -8.65 -3.74 17.68
N PHE A 226 -7.76 -3.72 18.68
CA PHE A 226 -6.31 -3.80 18.46
C PHE A 226 -5.88 -5.26 18.35
N ALA A 227 -5.14 -5.58 17.28
CA ALA A 227 -4.50 -6.89 17.07
C ALA A 227 -3.12 -6.96 17.73
N LEU A 228 -2.43 -5.82 17.79
CA LEU A 228 -1.14 -5.65 18.48
C LEU A 228 -0.94 -4.19 18.90
N ALA A 229 -0.11 -4.02 19.92
CA ALA A 229 0.54 -2.76 20.25
C ALA A 229 1.96 -3.07 20.76
N LEU A 230 2.96 -2.41 20.19
CA LEU A 230 4.38 -2.65 20.40
C LEU A 230 5.07 -1.36 20.82
N THR A 231 6.10 -1.49 21.64
CA THR A 231 7.05 -0.40 21.84
C THR A 231 7.78 -0.12 20.53
N ARG A 232 8.37 1.07 20.40
CA ARG A 232 9.25 1.40 19.27
C ARG A 232 10.40 0.41 19.07
N GLU A 233 10.96 -0.12 20.15
CA GLU A 233 12.05 -1.11 20.08
C GLU A 233 11.54 -2.42 19.49
N ASP A 234 10.39 -2.90 19.98
CA ASP A 234 9.79 -4.15 19.48
C ASP A 234 9.22 -4.01 18.07
N ALA A 235 8.81 -2.81 17.65
CA ALA A 235 8.27 -2.55 16.31
C ALA A 235 9.27 -2.83 15.17
N GLU A 236 10.58 -2.93 15.48
CA GLU A 236 11.59 -3.41 14.54
C GLU A 236 11.21 -4.78 13.96
N MET A 237 10.55 -5.66 14.74
CA MET A 237 10.15 -7.00 14.29
C MET A 237 9.12 -6.98 13.14
N VAL A 238 8.41 -5.87 12.94
CA VAL A 238 7.45 -5.66 11.84
C VAL A 238 7.97 -4.66 10.80
N ASN A 239 9.28 -4.46 10.76
CA ASN A 239 9.99 -3.54 9.87
C ASN A 239 9.60 -2.05 10.05
N LEU A 240 9.23 -1.66 11.27
CA LEU A 240 8.94 -0.27 11.63
C LEU A 240 9.96 0.22 12.66
N TRP A 241 11.06 0.78 12.15
CA TRP A 241 12.19 1.26 12.95
C TRP A 241 12.77 2.56 12.37
N GLY A 242 13.74 3.16 13.06
CA GLY A 242 14.37 4.42 12.66
C GLY A 242 13.61 5.67 13.10
N ASP A 243 14.15 6.85 12.84
CA ASP A 243 13.73 8.11 13.47
C ASP A 243 12.25 8.47 13.26
N LEU A 244 11.62 7.99 12.19
CA LEU A 244 10.22 8.25 11.86
C LEU A 244 9.22 7.28 12.50
N ALA A 245 9.67 6.22 13.17
CA ALA A 245 8.76 5.28 13.84
C ALA A 245 8.15 5.91 15.10
N GLY A 246 6.85 5.68 15.34
CA GLY A 246 6.19 6.06 16.59
C GLY A 246 6.85 5.43 17.82
N ASP A 247 6.65 6.03 18.99
CA ASP A 247 7.10 5.48 20.28
C ASP A 247 6.28 4.24 20.69
N VAL A 248 5.02 4.21 20.26
CA VAL A 248 4.17 3.02 20.26
C VAL A 248 3.62 2.83 18.85
N VAL A 249 3.67 1.59 18.38
CA VAL A 249 3.13 1.17 17.08
C VAL A 249 2.02 0.16 17.31
N TYR A 250 0.91 0.30 16.59
CA TYR A 250 -0.23 -0.60 16.74
C TYR A 250 -0.70 -1.18 15.41
N ALA A 251 -1.51 -2.24 15.48
CA ALA A 251 -2.31 -2.67 14.34
C ALA A 251 -3.73 -2.96 14.79
N LEU A 252 -4.70 -2.66 13.93
CA LEU A 252 -6.09 -2.99 14.11
C LEU A 252 -6.37 -4.39 13.57
N ARG A 253 -7.31 -5.06 14.22
CA ARG A 253 -8.00 -6.21 13.66
C ARG A 253 -8.76 -5.79 12.38
N PRO A 254 -8.85 -6.65 11.37
CA PRO A 254 -9.39 -6.26 10.07
C PRO A 254 -10.84 -5.79 10.11
N GLU A 255 -11.62 -6.24 11.10
CA GLU A 255 -13.00 -5.83 11.31
C GLU A 255 -13.13 -4.31 11.61
N PHE A 256 -12.05 -3.62 12.00
CA PHE A 256 -12.04 -2.24 12.53
C PHE A 256 -11.18 -1.21 11.76
N ASP A 257 -10.62 -1.53 10.59
CA ASP A 257 -9.67 -0.61 9.90
C ASP A 257 -10.32 0.24 8.79
N GLY A 258 -11.19 -0.36 7.97
CA GLY A 258 -11.87 0.38 6.90
C GLY A 258 -11.32 0.17 5.48
N ALA A 259 -10.29 -0.68 5.30
CA ALA A 259 -9.94 -1.45 4.08
C ALA A 259 -8.49 -1.98 4.17
N HIS A 260 -7.53 -1.10 4.49
CA HIS A 260 -6.09 -1.36 4.69
C HIS A 260 -5.44 -0.17 5.41
N GLY A 261 -4.15 -0.31 5.77
CA GLY A 261 -3.31 0.77 6.29
C GLY A 261 -3.05 0.72 7.79
N LYS A 262 -3.95 0.14 8.60
CA LYS A 262 -3.71 -0.12 10.03
C LYS A 262 -3.75 -1.61 10.38
N GLN A 263 -4.02 -2.48 9.43
CA GLN A 263 -3.98 -3.93 9.63
C GLN A 263 -2.58 -4.52 9.56
N LEU A 264 -2.41 -5.69 10.17
CA LEU A 264 -1.26 -6.54 9.92
C LEU A 264 -1.24 -7.02 8.44
N PRO A 265 -0.05 -7.21 7.82
CA PRO A 265 0.05 -7.78 6.47
C PRO A 265 -0.56 -9.18 6.33
N THR A 266 -0.71 -9.89 7.44
CA THR A 266 -1.32 -11.23 7.50
C THR A 266 -2.85 -11.21 7.59
N ALA A 267 -3.47 -10.03 7.76
CA ALA A 267 -4.89 -9.91 8.00
C ALA A 267 -5.74 -10.39 6.82
N ARG A 268 -6.87 -11.02 7.16
CA ARG A 268 -7.87 -11.56 6.23
C ARG A 268 -9.25 -11.35 6.83
N LEU A 269 -10.23 -11.04 5.98
CA LEU A 269 -11.63 -10.88 6.38
C LEU A 269 -12.51 -11.08 5.15
N GLY A 270 -13.55 -11.92 5.27
CA GLY A 270 -14.43 -12.26 4.15
C GLY A 270 -13.66 -12.75 2.93
N ILE A 271 -14.03 -12.24 1.75
CA ILE A 271 -13.34 -12.48 0.46
C ILE A 271 -11.96 -11.79 0.32
N GLY A 272 -11.53 -10.96 1.28
CA GLY A 272 -10.33 -10.11 1.17
C GLY A 272 -9.18 -10.49 2.11
N GLY A 273 -8.04 -9.83 1.90
CA GLY A 273 -6.87 -9.89 2.77
C GLY A 273 -5.75 -8.94 2.34
N GLN A 274 -4.83 -8.66 3.27
CA GLN A 274 -3.72 -7.71 3.07
C GLN A 274 -2.53 -8.28 2.28
N HIS A 275 -2.58 -9.56 1.90
CA HIS A 275 -1.49 -10.18 1.15
C HIS A 275 -1.40 -9.56 -0.24
N CYS A 276 -0.17 -9.24 -0.65
CA CYS A 276 0.12 -8.70 -1.95
C CYS A 276 0.12 -9.77 -3.04
N THR A 277 0.00 -9.33 -4.29
CA THR A 277 0.17 -10.17 -5.47
C THR A 277 1.62 -10.14 -5.94
N PHE A 278 2.14 -11.30 -6.38
CA PHE A 278 3.42 -11.41 -7.07
C PHE A 278 3.30 -12.47 -8.17
N ILE A 279 3.42 -12.05 -9.42
CA ILE A 279 3.36 -12.91 -10.61
C ILE A 279 4.58 -12.58 -11.48
N MET A 280 5.24 -13.62 -11.97
CA MET A 280 6.33 -13.52 -12.95
C MET A 280 6.00 -14.39 -14.16
N ALA A 281 6.32 -13.92 -15.36
CA ALA A 281 6.19 -14.66 -16.61
C ALA A 281 7.23 -14.19 -17.64
N GLY A 282 7.41 -14.94 -18.72
CA GLY A 282 8.32 -14.58 -19.82
C GLY A 282 9.67 -15.28 -19.75
N ALA A 283 10.69 -14.66 -20.33
CA ALA A 283 12.01 -15.25 -20.56
C ALA A 283 12.65 -15.83 -19.29
N GLY A 284 13.04 -17.11 -19.33
CA GLY A 284 13.76 -17.77 -18.22
C GLY A 284 12.95 -17.93 -16.92
N VAL A 285 11.63 -17.75 -16.95
CA VAL A 285 10.72 -17.95 -15.81
C VAL A 285 9.99 -19.29 -15.95
N LYS A 286 9.91 -20.06 -14.85
CA LYS A 286 9.20 -21.35 -14.84
C LYS A 286 7.70 -21.17 -15.03
N GLU A 287 7.12 -21.97 -15.92
CA GLU A 287 5.68 -21.97 -16.15
C GLU A 287 4.89 -22.81 -15.14
N GLY A 288 3.71 -22.33 -14.74
CA GLY A 288 2.74 -23.11 -13.95
C GLY A 288 3.17 -23.46 -12.53
N VAL A 289 4.15 -22.73 -11.97
CA VAL A 289 4.70 -22.99 -10.63
C VAL A 289 4.02 -22.10 -9.59
N ALA A 290 3.49 -22.72 -8.54
CA ALA A 290 3.15 -22.02 -7.30
C ALA A 290 4.39 -21.97 -6.39
N LEU A 291 4.86 -20.76 -6.10
CA LEU A 291 6.02 -20.56 -5.21
C LEU A 291 5.73 -21.11 -3.81
N GLN A 292 6.68 -21.86 -3.26
CA GLN A 292 6.62 -22.45 -1.93
C GLN A 292 7.15 -21.49 -0.85
N ARG A 293 8.10 -20.62 -1.20
CA ARG A 293 8.55 -19.58 -0.27
C ARG A 293 7.52 -18.47 -0.14
N GLN A 294 7.49 -17.82 1.03
CA GLN A 294 6.84 -16.52 1.14
C GLN A 294 7.67 -15.48 0.38
N VAL A 295 7.03 -14.78 -0.57
CA VAL A 295 7.60 -13.62 -1.25
C VAL A 295 7.18 -12.38 -0.48
N ARG A 296 8.15 -11.53 -0.14
CA ARG A 296 7.92 -10.24 0.53
C ARG A 296 8.06 -9.13 -0.51
N ALA A 297 7.41 -7.98 -0.29
CA ALA A 297 7.55 -6.82 -1.17
C ALA A 297 9.03 -6.41 -1.36
N VAL A 298 9.84 -6.50 -0.30
CA VAL A 298 11.29 -6.21 -0.36
C VAL A 298 12.09 -7.15 -1.26
N ASP A 299 11.54 -8.30 -1.66
CA ASP A 299 12.19 -9.27 -2.55
C ASP A 299 12.05 -8.89 -4.04
N VAL A 300 11.16 -7.95 -4.39
CA VAL A 300 10.92 -7.52 -5.79
C VAL A 300 12.14 -6.79 -6.36
N ALA A 301 12.65 -5.76 -5.66
CA ALA A 301 13.79 -4.97 -6.10
C ALA A 301 15.07 -5.79 -6.37
N PRO A 302 15.53 -6.69 -5.45
CA PRO A 302 16.67 -7.53 -5.75
C PRO A 302 16.40 -8.49 -6.92
N THR A 303 15.18 -9.01 -7.05
CA THR A 303 14.84 -9.89 -8.18
C THR A 303 14.94 -9.16 -9.51
N LEU A 304 14.43 -7.92 -9.61
CA LEU A 304 14.59 -7.08 -10.79
C LEU A 304 16.06 -6.75 -11.08
N CYS A 305 16.83 -6.34 -10.05
CA CYS A 305 18.25 -6.03 -10.23
C CYS A 305 19.03 -7.25 -10.73
N TYR A 306 18.70 -8.42 -10.19
CA TYR A 306 19.27 -9.69 -10.60
C TYR A 306 18.96 -9.99 -12.06
N LEU A 307 17.70 -9.87 -12.49
CA LEU A 307 17.22 -10.10 -13.86
C LEU A 307 17.74 -9.10 -14.89
N LEU A 308 18.14 -7.90 -14.46
CA LEU A 308 18.73 -6.89 -15.35
C LEU A 308 20.26 -6.96 -15.39
N GLY A 309 20.89 -7.84 -14.60
CA GLY A 309 22.35 -7.90 -14.45
C GLY A 309 22.95 -6.60 -13.88
N VAL A 310 22.15 -5.79 -13.17
CA VAL A 310 22.59 -4.52 -12.59
C VAL A 310 23.02 -4.70 -11.13
N ARG A 311 23.81 -3.74 -10.66
CA ARG A 311 24.29 -3.75 -9.28
C ARG A 311 23.11 -3.59 -8.30
N MET A 312 23.04 -4.50 -7.33
CA MET A 312 22.11 -4.41 -6.20
C MET A 312 22.28 -3.09 -5.42
N PRO A 313 21.18 -2.42 -5.02
CA PRO A 313 21.23 -1.31 -4.07
C PRO A 313 21.92 -1.73 -2.77
N ALA A 314 22.68 -0.82 -2.16
CA ALA A 314 23.47 -1.14 -0.96
C ALA A 314 22.62 -1.46 0.27
N GLN A 315 21.37 -0.95 0.31
CA GLN A 315 20.42 -1.10 1.42
C GLN A 315 19.35 -2.17 1.14
N VAL A 316 19.62 -3.12 0.23
CA VAL A 316 18.65 -4.17 -0.07
C VAL A 316 18.50 -5.13 1.11
N GLU A 317 17.26 -5.37 1.54
CA GLU A 317 16.92 -6.28 2.65
C GLU A 317 16.27 -7.60 2.17
N GLY A 318 15.69 -7.56 0.97
CA GLY A 318 15.08 -8.72 0.35
C GLY A 318 16.10 -9.66 -0.29
N GLY A 319 15.61 -10.82 -0.73
CA GLY A 319 16.39 -11.79 -1.47
C GLY A 319 15.75 -12.13 -2.81
N VAL A 320 16.58 -12.39 -3.82
CA VAL A 320 16.15 -12.80 -5.17
C VAL A 320 15.21 -14.01 -5.09
N VAL A 321 14.12 -13.97 -5.86
CA VAL A 321 13.15 -15.07 -5.96
C VAL A 321 13.63 -16.13 -6.96
N TYR A 322 14.74 -16.80 -6.63
CA TYR A 322 15.35 -17.86 -7.47
C TYR A 322 14.39 -19.00 -7.82
N GLU A 323 13.43 -19.27 -6.95
CA GLU A 323 12.43 -20.33 -7.16
C GLU A 323 11.65 -20.14 -8.47
N ALA A 324 11.41 -18.88 -8.88
CA ALA A 324 10.70 -18.54 -10.11
C ALA A 324 11.52 -18.77 -11.39
N LEU A 325 12.85 -18.90 -11.30
CA LEU A 325 13.74 -18.93 -12.48
C LEU A 325 14.03 -20.36 -12.95
N GLU A 326 14.09 -20.55 -14.26
CA GLU A 326 14.49 -21.83 -14.89
C GLU A 326 15.96 -22.13 -14.64
N ASP A 327 16.83 -21.14 -14.90
CA ASP A 327 18.26 -21.17 -14.57
C ASP A 327 18.55 -20.15 -13.46
N THR A 328 18.94 -20.66 -12.30
CA THR A 328 19.31 -19.81 -11.18
C THR A 328 20.62 -19.09 -11.39
N ASP A 329 21.44 -19.45 -12.37
CA ASP A 329 22.76 -18.86 -12.65
C ASP A 329 22.79 -18.02 -13.93
N TRP A 330 21.64 -17.63 -14.48
CA TRP A 330 21.52 -17.02 -15.81
C TRP A 330 22.48 -15.81 -16.05
N HIS A 331 22.67 -14.95 -15.05
CA HIS A 331 23.56 -13.77 -15.10
C HIS A 331 25.08 -14.10 -15.00
N LEU A 332 25.47 -15.35 -14.72
CA LEU A 332 26.86 -15.80 -14.65
C LEU A 332 27.37 -16.33 -16.00
N GLN A 333 26.49 -16.42 -17.00
CA GLN A 333 26.81 -16.88 -18.35
C GLN A 333 27.28 -15.72 -19.23
#